data_AF-A0A521EHA2-F1
#
_entry.id   AF-A0A521EHA2-F1
#
_cell.length_a   1.000
_cell.length_b   1.000
_cell.length_c   1.000
_cell.angle_alpha   90.00
_cell.angle_beta   90.00
_cell.angle_gamma   90.00
#
_symmetry.space_group_name_H-M   'P 1'
#
loop_
_entity.id
_entity.type
_entity.pdbx_description
1 polymer ?
#
loop_
_entity_poly.entity_id
_entity_poly.type
_entity_poly.pdbx_seq_one_letter_code
_entity_poly.pdbx_strand_id
1 'polypeptide(L)'
;MESKAVTQKKINFREVYVFDMEVLQNIFIQNMREKAEDKMLFGIPFLLCEKNNKINSFASLILNQNNEIEFRIYDDGSLTNEDKALFNDYIKNFLKKKNSANFNNAAQLRQSTDQFIHYLSF
;
A
#
# COMPACT_ATOMS: atom_id res chain seq x y z
N MET A 1 26.44 5.10 34.28
CA MET A 1 25.96 5.78 33.06
C MET A 1 24.71 5.05 32.60
N GLU A 2 23.54 5.64 32.81
CA GLU A 2 22.30 5.13 32.23
C GLU A 2 22.28 5.48 30.74
N SER A 3 22.55 4.50 29.89
CA SER A 3 22.34 4.65 28.45
C SER A 3 20.84 4.72 28.20
N LYS A 4 20.31 5.94 28.01
CA LYS A 4 18.99 6.15 27.41
C LYS A 4 19.05 5.52 26.02
N ALA A 5 18.57 4.28 25.90
CA ALA A 5 18.36 3.63 24.62
C ALA A 5 17.36 4.48 23.83
N VAL A 6 17.87 5.35 22.97
CA VAL A 6 17.05 6.03 21.97
C VAL A 6 16.55 4.92 21.07
N THR A 7 15.33 4.46 21.32
CA THR A 7 14.66 3.48 20.48
C THR A 7 14.49 4.16 19.13
N GLN A 8 15.43 3.93 18.20
CA GLN A 8 15.24 4.33 16.81
C GLN A 8 13.93 3.71 16.37
N LYS A 9 12.93 4.55 16.07
CA LYS A 9 11.62 4.12 15.61
C LYS A 9 11.84 3.34 14.32
N LYS A 10 11.89 2.02 14.42
CA LYS A 10 12.21 1.15 13.30
C LYS A 10 11.00 1.14 12.36
N ILE A 11 11.22 1.57 11.12
CA ILE A 11 10.29 1.39 10.02
C ILE A 11 10.59 0.05 9.36
N ASN A 12 9.57 -0.75 9.10
CA ASN A 12 9.68 -2.04 8.45
C ASN A 12 8.76 -2.08 7.22
N PHE A 13 9.16 -2.87 6.22
CA PHE A 13 8.39 -3.08 5.00
C PHE A 13 8.20 -4.57 4.75
N ARG A 14 7.00 -4.98 4.33
CA ARG A 14 6.68 -6.39 4.00
C ARG A 14 5.57 -6.51 2.96
N GLU A 15 5.49 -7.67 2.31
CA GLU A 15 4.36 -8.01 1.44
C GLU A 15 3.05 -8.10 2.23
N VAL A 16 1.94 -7.81 1.54
CA VAL A 16 0.58 -7.92 2.06
C VAL A 16 0.17 -9.39 2.16
N TYR A 17 -0.51 -9.75 3.25
CA TYR A 17 -1.15 -11.05 3.43
C TYR A 17 -2.65 -10.90 3.68
N VAL A 18 -3.41 -12.00 3.58
CA VAL A 18 -4.87 -12.01 3.77
C VAL A 18 -5.30 -11.52 5.15
N PHE A 19 -4.49 -11.72 6.19
CA PHE A 19 -4.80 -11.23 7.53
C PHE A 19 -4.67 -9.70 7.67
N ASP A 20 -4.10 -9.01 6.69
CA ASP A 20 -3.95 -7.54 6.71
C ASP A 20 -5.18 -6.79 6.19
N MET A 21 -6.21 -7.49 5.71
CA MET A 21 -7.33 -6.83 5.02
C MET A 21 -8.06 -5.80 5.87
N GLU A 22 -8.30 -6.10 7.15
CA GLU A 22 -9.01 -5.16 8.05
C GLU A 22 -8.24 -3.85 8.21
N VAL A 23 -6.91 -3.91 8.38
CA VAL A 23 -6.10 -2.70 8.52
C VAL A 23 -5.99 -1.92 7.20
N LEU A 24 -5.92 -2.62 6.07
CA LEU A 24 -5.91 -2.01 4.73
C LEU A 24 -7.20 -1.24 4.47
N GLN A 25 -8.35 -1.83 4.78
CA GLN A 25 -9.66 -1.17 4.65
C GLN A 25 -9.73 0.09 5.52
N ASN A 26 -9.29 0.00 6.78
CA ASN A 26 -9.30 1.14 7.70
C ASN A 26 -8.45 2.30 7.19
N ILE A 27 -7.23 2.03 6.71
CA ILE A 27 -6.35 3.06 6.14
C ILE A 27 -6.97 3.65 4.87
N PHE A 28 -7.55 2.82 4.00
CA PHE A 28 -8.17 3.31 2.77
C PHE A 28 -9.36 4.24 3.03
N ILE A 29 -10.27 3.85 3.94
CA ILE A 29 -11.43 4.66 4.30
C ILE A 29 -11.00 6.03 4.85
N GLN A 30 -9.92 6.09 5.64
CA GLN A 30 -9.38 7.36 6.15
C GLN A 30 -8.84 8.27 5.04
N ASN A 31 -8.32 7.69 3.96
CA ASN A 31 -7.82 8.41 2.79
C ASN A 31 -8.96 8.83 1.84
N MET A 32 -10.08 8.12 1.85
CA MET A 32 -11.28 8.39 1.05
C MET A 32 -12.33 9.12 1.90
N ARG A 33 -12.12 10.42 2.14
CA ARG A 33 -13.01 11.27 2.97
C ARG A 33 -14.46 11.38 2.46
N GLU A 34 -14.75 10.91 1.25
CA GLU A 34 -16.11 10.70 0.74
C GLU A 34 -16.20 9.27 0.20
N LYS A 35 -17.41 8.67 0.26
CA LYS A 35 -17.71 7.33 -0.26
C LYS A 35 -17.15 7.25 -1.69
N ALA A 36 -15.99 6.62 -1.85
CA ALA A 36 -15.30 6.55 -3.12
C ALA A 36 -16.24 5.88 -4.13
N GLU A 37 -16.84 6.69 -5.00
CA GLU A 37 -17.60 6.17 -6.14
C GLU A 37 -16.68 5.31 -7.02
N ASP A 38 -15.37 5.55 -6.95
CA ASP A 38 -14.36 4.80 -7.66
C ASP A 38 -13.55 3.87 -6.74
N LYS A 39 -14.13 2.68 -6.48
CA LYS A 39 -13.44 1.60 -5.76
C LYS A 39 -12.15 1.16 -6.49
N MET A 40 -11.98 1.45 -7.79
CA MET A 40 -10.74 1.14 -8.52
C MET A 40 -9.53 1.89 -7.97
N LEU A 41 -9.75 3.00 -7.25
CA LEU A 41 -8.69 3.68 -6.55
C LEU A 41 -8.00 2.77 -5.53
N PHE A 42 -8.71 1.83 -4.89
CA PHE A 42 -8.10 0.90 -3.93
C PHE A 42 -6.99 0.05 -4.57
N GLY A 43 -7.24 -0.41 -5.79
CA GLY A 43 -6.28 -1.23 -6.53
C GLY A 43 -5.98 -2.57 -5.87
N ILE A 44 -4.79 -3.11 -6.17
CA ILE A 44 -4.25 -4.33 -5.53
C ILE A 44 -3.12 -3.96 -4.57
N PRO A 45 -3.32 -4.07 -3.25
CA PRO A 45 -2.27 -3.89 -2.27
C PRO A 45 -1.18 -4.94 -2.43
N PHE A 46 0.08 -4.52 -2.35
CA PHE A 46 1.21 -5.44 -2.49
C PHE A 46 2.30 -5.24 -1.43
N LEU A 47 2.38 -4.06 -0.80
CA LEU A 47 3.35 -3.78 0.27
C LEU A 47 2.72 -2.99 1.41
N LEU A 48 3.22 -3.24 2.60
CA LEU A 48 2.90 -2.53 3.84
C LEU A 48 4.13 -1.81 4.37
N CYS A 49 3.87 -0.70 5.04
CA CYS A 49 4.82 -0.02 5.91
C CYS A 49 4.31 -0.08 7.35
N GLU A 50 5.23 -0.45 8.24
CA GLU A 50 4.99 -0.56 9.66
C GLU A 50 5.95 0.36 10.41
N LYS A 51 5.41 1.22 11.27
CA LYS A 51 6.17 2.10 12.14
C LYS A 51 5.59 2.07 13.54
N ASN A 52 6.45 1.97 14.55
CA ASN A 52 6.04 1.85 15.96
C ASN A 52 5.10 0.66 16.21
N ASN A 53 5.38 -0.50 15.57
CA ASN A 53 4.57 -1.71 15.65
C ASN A 53 3.11 -1.55 15.17
N LYS A 54 2.88 -0.59 14.27
CA LYS A 54 1.57 -0.34 13.65
C LYS A 54 1.74 -0.26 12.14
N ILE A 55 0.90 -0.99 11.41
CA ILE A 55 0.75 -0.81 9.97
C ILE A 55 0.05 0.53 9.77
N ASN A 56 0.74 1.45 9.12
CA ASN A 56 0.29 2.84 9.00
C ASN A 56 0.20 3.32 7.55
N SER A 57 0.74 2.55 6.62
CA SER A 57 0.49 2.77 5.20
C SER A 57 0.65 1.49 4.39
N PHE A 58 0.10 1.52 3.19
CA PHE A 58 0.25 0.47 2.20
C PHE A 58 0.42 1.06 0.80
N ALA A 59 1.02 0.26 -0.08
CA ALA A 59 1.12 0.56 -1.50
C ALA A 59 0.19 -0.36 -2.29
N SER A 60 -0.55 0.23 -3.23
CA SER A 60 -1.41 -0.49 -4.17
C SER A 60 -1.00 -0.22 -5.61
N LEU A 61 -1.14 -1.23 -6.45
CA LEU A 61 -1.15 -1.06 -7.89
C LEU A 61 -2.51 -0.55 -8.33
N ILE A 62 -2.53 0.49 -9.15
CA ILE A 62 -3.76 1.07 -9.71
C ILE A 62 -3.59 1.27 -11.22
N LEU A 63 -4.72 1.44 -11.90
CA LEU A 63 -4.75 1.89 -13.29
C LEU A 63 -4.99 3.40 -13.31
N ASN A 64 -4.16 4.12 -14.04
CA ASN A 64 -4.42 5.52 -14.32
C ASN A 64 -5.47 5.67 -15.44
N GLN A 65 -5.83 6.92 -15.77
CA GLN A 65 -6.82 7.24 -16.80
C GLN A 65 -6.43 6.74 -18.21
N ASN A 66 -5.14 6.48 -18.45
CA ASN A 66 -4.60 5.97 -19.71
C ASN A 66 -4.48 4.43 -19.73
N ASN A 67 -5.02 3.73 -18.72
CA ASN A 67 -4.83 2.29 -18.50
C ASN A 67 -3.38 1.86 -18.27
N GLU A 68 -2.51 2.77 -17.82
CA GLU A 68 -1.16 2.44 -17.43
C GLU A 68 -1.15 2.03 -15.95
N ILE A 69 -0.27 1.07 -15.62
CA ILE A 69 -0.10 0.63 -14.26
C ILE A 69 0.81 1.62 -13.53
N GLU A 70 0.30 2.16 -12.44
CA GLU A 70 1.06 2.95 -11.49
C GLU A 70 0.88 2.39 -10.07
N PHE A 71 1.63 2.91 -9.12
CA PHE A 71 1.39 2.62 -7.71
C PHE A 71 1.00 3.88 -6.96
N ARG A 72 0.15 3.71 -5.95
CA ARG A 72 -0.23 4.75 -5.01
C ARG A 72 0.03 4.29 -3.58
N ILE A 73 0.47 5.22 -2.74
CA ILE A 73 0.65 5.00 -1.31
C ILE A 73 -0.56 5.60 -0.59
N TYR A 74 -1.14 4.81 0.31
CA TYR A 74 -2.20 5.21 1.22
C TYR A 74 -1.64 5.23 2.63
N ASP A 75 -1.62 6.38 3.30
CA ASP A 75 -1.09 6.52 4.65
C ASP A 75 -2.12 7.12 5.62
N ASP A 76 -2.04 6.73 6.89
CA ASP A 76 -2.91 7.24 7.96
C ASP A 76 -2.52 8.65 8.46
N GLY A 77 -1.61 9.33 7.76
CA GLY A 77 -1.05 10.63 8.14
C GLY A 77 0.12 10.56 9.12
N SER A 78 0.50 9.38 9.63
CA SER A 78 1.57 9.25 10.62
C SER A 78 2.99 9.17 10.04
N LEU A 79 3.12 9.07 8.71
CA LEU A 79 4.41 9.03 8.02
C LEU A 79 4.98 10.43 7.78
N THR A 80 6.25 10.63 8.13
CA THR A 80 7.02 11.83 7.78
C THR A 80 7.44 11.78 6.31
N ASN A 81 7.94 12.90 5.78
CA ASN A 81 8.47 12.95 4.42
C ASN A 81 9.63 11.97 4.21
N GLU A 82 10.48 11.78 5.22
CA GLU A 82 11.58 10.81 5.20
C GLU A 82 11.06 9.38 5.16
N ASP A 83 10.02 9.05 5.94
CA ASP A 83 9.41 7.72 5.89
C ASP A 83 8.81 7.43 4.50
N LYS A 84 8.10 8.42 3.93
CA LYS A 84 7.49 8.31 2.59
C LYS A 84 8.55 8.14 1.51
N ALA A 85 9.71 8.81 1.63
CA ALA A 85 10.83 8.63 0.72
C ALA A 85 11.41 7.20 0.81
N LEU A 86 11.66 6.71 2.04
CA LEU A 86 12.16 5.35 2.27
C LEU A 86 11.19 4.29 1.71
N PHE A 87 9.89 4.47 1.93
CA PHE A 87 8.90 3.52 1.43
C PHE A 87 8.82 3.55 -0.10
N ASN A 88 8.85 4.72 -0.72
CA ASN A 88 8.91 4.86 -2.18
C ASN A 88 10.13 4.16 -2.78
N ASP A 89 11.32 4.31 -2.19
CA ASP A 89 12.53 3.66 -2.67
C ASP A 89 12.44 2.14 -2.54
N TYR A 90 11.87 1.65 -1.43
CA TYR A 90 11.61 0.23 -1.25
C TYR A 90 10.64 -0.31 -2.31
N ILE A 91 9.52 0.39 -2.58
CA ILE A 91 8.55 0.01 -3.61
C ILE A 91 9.21 -0.08 -4.99
N LYS A 92 9.97 0.94 -5.40
CA LYS A 92 10.68 0.94 -6.69
C LYS A 92 11.65 -0.23 -6.81
N ASN A 93 12.39 -0.53 -5.73
CA ASN A 93 13.31 -1.67 -5.70
C ASN A 93 12.57 -3.02 -5.72
N PHE A 94 11.44 -3.11 -5.04
CA PHE A 94 10.59 -4.31 -5.03
C PHE A 94 10.03 -4.60 -6.43
N LEU A 95 9.45 -3.59 -7.08
CA LEU A 95 8.90 -3.71 -8.43
C LEU A 95 9.97 -4.07 -9.47
N LYS A 96 11.15 -3.47 -9.39
CA LYS A 96 12.29 -3.84 -10.27
C LYS A 96 12.70 -5.31 -10.10
N LYS A 97 12.63 -5.86 -8.88
CA LYS A 97 12.98 -7.26 -8.61
C LYS A 97 11.87 -8.23 -9.02
N LYS A 98 10.60 -7.85 -8.80
CA LYS A 98 9.42 -8.62 -9.18
C LYS A 98 9.10 -8.35 -10.64
N ASN A 99 9.95 -8.87 -11.52
CA ASN A 99 9.80 -8.81 -12.98
C ASN A 99 8.65 -9.70 -13.50
N SER A 100 7.58 -9.91 -12.71
CA SER A 100 6.49 -10.83 -13.02
C SER A 100 5.40 -10.14 -13.84
N ALA A 101 4.90 -10.83 -14.87
CA ALA A 101 3.86 -10.39 -15.79
C ALA A 101 2.61 -9.77 -15.11
N ASN A 102 2.31 -10.16 -13.88
CA ASN A 102 1.16 -9.68 -13.10
C ASN A 102 1.23 -8.17 -12.77
N PHE A 103 2.42 -7.56 -12.72
CA PHE A 103 2.59 -6.11 -12.48
C PHE A 103 2.59 -5.28 -13.76
N ASN A 104 2.57 -5.93 -14.93
CA ASN A 104 2.74 -5.28 -16.24
C ASN A 104 1.53 -5.49 -17.17
N ASN A 105 0.49 -6.19 -16.72
CA ASN A 105 -0.71 -6.47 -17.52
C ASN A 105 -1.92 -5.72 -16.98
N ALA A 106 -2.30 -4.63 -17.66
CA ALA A 106 -3.40 -3.77 -17.25
C ALA A 106 -4.75 -4.49 -17.22
N ALA A 107 -5.01 -5.40 -18.15
CA ALA A 107 -6.26 -6.18 -18.18
C ALA A 107 -6.36 -7.13 -16.99
N GLN A 108 -5.25 -7.79 -16.66
CA GLN A 108 -5.17 -8.66 -15.48
C GLN A 108 -5.27 -7.87 -14.18
N LEU A 109 -4.66 -6.68 -14.11
CA LEU A 109 -4.78 -5.80 -12.95
C LEU A 109 -6.23 -5.34 -12.75
N ARG A 110 -6.93 -4.96 -13.82
CA ARG A 110 -8.35 -4.60 -13.77
C ARG A 110 -9.18 -5.75 -13.21
N GLN A 111 -9.06 -6.94 -13.81
CA GLN A 111 -9.78 -8.13 -13.36
C GLN A 111 -9.46 -8.48 -11.89
N SER A 112 -8.19 -8.42 -11.49
CA SER A 112 -7.77 -8.69 -10.12
C SER A 112 -8.39 -7.66 -9.17
N THR A 113 -8.38 -6.39 -9.54
CA THR A 113 -8.93 -5.28 -8.75
C THR A 113 -10.43 -5.46 -8.55
N ASP A 114 -11.17 -5.82 -9.61
CA ASP A 114 -12.61 -6.10 -9.52
C ASP A 114 -12.91 -7.28 -8.58
N GLN A 115 -12.16 -8.38 -8.70
CA GLN A 115 -12.29 -9.53 -7.80
C GLN A 115 -11.97 -9.16 -6.35
N PHE A 116 -10.88 -8.44 -6.15
CA PHE A 116 -10.41 -8.02 -4.85
C PHE A 116 -11.41 -7.08 -4.17
N ILE A 117 -11.96 -6.11 -4.90
CA ILE A 117 -13.03 -5.23 -4.44
C ILE A 117 -14.29 -6.04 -4.08
N HIS A 118 -14.63 -7.06 -4.85
CA HIS A 118 -15.75 -7.95 -4.53
C HIS A 118 -15.53 -8.66 -3.18
N TYR A 119 -14.32 -9.12 -2.90
CA TYR A 119 -13.97 -9.68 -1.58
C TYR A 119 -13.97 -8.64 -0.44
N LEU A 120 -13.67 -7.38 -0.73
CA LEU A 120 -13.74 -6.29 0.25
C LEU A 120 -15.17 -5.76 0.49
N SER A 121 -16.10 -6.08 -0.40
CA SER A 121 -17.47 -5.59 -0.31
C SER A 121 -18.23 -6.42 0.72
N PHE A 122 -18.47 -5.80 1.89
CA PHE A 122 -19.38 -6.20 2.98
C PHE A 122 -20.61 -7.02 2.53
#